data_AF-A0A9D8MHG9-F1
#
_entry.id   AF-A0A9D8MHG9-F1
#
_cell.length_a   1.000
_cell.length_b   1.000
_cell.length_c   1.000
_cell.angle_alpha   90.00
_cell.angle_beta   90.00
_cell.angle_gamma   90.00
#
_symmetry.space_group_name_H-M   'P 1'
#
loop_
_entity.id
_entity.type
_entity.pdbx_description
1 polymer ?
#
loop_
_entity_poly.entity_id
_entity_poly.type
_entity_poly.pdbx_seq_one_letter_code
_entity_poly.pdbx_strand_id
1 'polypeptide(L)'
;MRSNFKTPNFIRRRGVVLSPDRMPYESALTFNAGVNRWRGGYVMLFRNDFGFSKKDYDDYYEGRIDRLPPTLNNLGLAVSSDGLHWDIHPEPVFSMSGNGIIRAYDPRITDLGGGEYGVCFAVESTAGTRG
;
A
#
# COMPACT_ATOMS: atom_id res chain seq x y z
N MET A 1 6.92 -30.66 -8.57
CA MET A 1 8.18 -30.05 -9.07
C MET A 1 8.61 -28.96 -8.10
N ARG A 2 9.80 -29.05 -7.49
CA ARG A 2 10.38 -27.91 -6.76
C ARG A 2 11.06 -27.03 -7.81
N SER A 3 10.57 -25.82 -8.03
CA SER A 3 11.23 -24.90 -8.94
C SER A 3 12.56 -24.45 -8.33
N ASN A 4 13.63 -24.56 -9.10
CA ASN A 4 14.99 -24.16 -8.72
C ASN A 4 15.20 -22.66 -8.97
N PHE A 5 14.25 -21.82 -8.53
CA PHE A 5 14.40 -20.37 -8.67
C PHE A 5 15.48 -19.89 -7.70
N LYS A 6 16.60 -19.39 -8.25
CA LYS A 6 17.63 -18.71 -7.47
C LYS A 6 17.33 -17.22 -7.44
N THR A 7 17.26 -16.65 -6.24
CA THR A 7 17.25 -15.19 -6.08
C THR A 7 18.52 -14.62 -6.72
N PRO A 8 18.40 -13.63 -7.63
CA PRO A 8 19.57 -12.93 -8.16
C PRO A 8 20.46 -12.38 -7.03
N ASN A 9 21.78 -12.48 -7.20
CA ASN A 9 22.77 -12.09 -6.18
C ASN A 9 22.71 -10.59 -5.78
N PHE A 10 22.15 -9.75 -6.64
CA PHE A 10 21.93 -8.32 -6.39
C PHE A 10 20.67 -8.03 -5.57
N ILE A 11 19.83 -9.02 -5.29
CA ILE A 11 18.66 -8.87 -4.42
C ILE A 11 19.02 -9.32 -3.01
N ARG A 12 18.81 -8.43 -2.04
CA ARG A 12 19.01 -8.71 -0.62
C ARG A 12 17.74 -8.38 0.16
N ARG A 13 17.26 -9.32 0.97
CA ARG A 13 16.16 -9.07 1.90
C ARG A 13 16.67 -8.27 3.09
N ARG A 14 16.04 -7.15 3.40
CA ARG A 14 16.40 -6.26 4.53
C ARG A 14 15.40 -6.25 5.69
N GLY A 15 14.32 -7.03 5.57
CA GLY A 15 13.25 -7.06 6.57
C GLY A 15 12.10 -6.13 6.20
N VAL A 16 11.30 -5.76 7.20
CA VAL A 16 10.18 -4.83 7.06
C VAL A 16 10.73 -3.40 7.10
N VAL A 17 10.48 -2.61 6.07
CA VAL A 17 10.94 -1.21 5.96
C VAL A 17 9.85 -0.19 6.29
N LEU A 18 8.59 -0.64 6.33
CA LEU A 18 7.41 0.17 6.64
C LEU A 18 6.39 -0.72 7.34
N SER A 19 5.78 -0.23 8.42
CA SER A 19 4.79 -0.97 9.20
C SER A 19 3.69 -0.05 9.74
N PRO A 20 2.48 -0.57 10.02
CA PRO A 20 1.33 0.21 10.48
C PRO A 20 1.59 1.01 11.76
N ASP A 21 2.37 0.44 12.69
CA ASP A 21 2.77 1.03 13.97
C ASP A 21 3.60 2.32 13.84
N ARG A 22 4.12 2.61 12.64
CA ARG A 22 4.84 3.86 12.35
C ARG A 22 3.96 4.94 11.72
N MET A 23 2.71 4.63 11.37
CA MET A 23 1.84 5.58 10.70
C MET A 23 1.36 6.67 11.67
N PRO A 24 1.40 7.96 11.27
CA PRO A 24 0.86 9.05 12.08
C PRO A 24 -0.68 9.14 12.02
N TYR A 25 -1.31 8.24 11.27
CA TYR A 25 -2.75 8.13 11.06
C TYR A 25 -3.20 6.67 11.21
N GLU A 26 -4.51 6.45 11.19
CA GLU A 26 -5.09 5.12 11.35
C GLU A 26 -4.57 4.14 10.29
N SER A 27 -4.03 3.02 10.78
CA SER A 27 -3.44 1.99 9.94
C SER A 27 -3.54 0.63 10.61
N ALA A 28 -4.04 -0.34 9.88
CA ALA A 28 -4.05 -1.75 10.24
C ALA A 28 -3.02 -2.55 9.43
N LEU A 29 -2.83 -2.20 8.14
CA LEU A 29 -1.85 -2.81 7.25
C LEU A 29 -1.23 -1.78 6.30
N THR A 30 0.08 -1.90 6.05
CA THR A 30 0.81 -1.09 5.06
C THR A 30 1.58 -2.01 4.12
N PHE A 31 1.19 -2.07 2.84
CA PHE A 31 1.72 -3.06 1.89
C PHE A 31 1.52 -2.63 0.42
N ASN A 32 1.85 -3.53 -0.52
CA ASN A 32 1.68 -3.35 -1.97
C ASN A 32 2.12 -1.98 -2.51
N ALA A 33 3.34 -1.58 -2.14
CA ALA A 33 3.87 -0.28 -2.46
C ALA A 33 4.43 -0.17 -3.89
N GLY A 34 4.23 0.98 -4.51
CA GLY A 34 4.95 1.45 -5.68
C GLY A 34 6.10 2.35 -5.27
N VAL A 35 7.30 2.08 -5.76
CA VAL A 35 8.52 2.83 -5.43
C VAL A 35 9.23 3.29 -6.70
N ASN A 36 9.70 4.53 -6.73
CA ASN A 36 10.52 5.05 -7.82
C ASN A 36 11.65 5.97 -7.31
N ARG A 37 12.64 6.28 -8.15
CA ARG A 37 13.66 7.30 -7.88
C ARG A 37 13.01 8.67 -7.88
N TRP A 38 13.39 9.52 -6.93
CA TRP A 38 12.90 10.89 -6.84
C TRP A 38 13.91 11.79 -6.13
N ARG A 39 14.26 12.93 -6.73
CA ARG A 39 15.19 13.94 -6.19
C ARG A 39 16.49 13.36 -5.58
N GLY A 40 17.11 12.40 -6.27
CA GLY A 40 18.35 11.75 -5.81
C GLY A 40 18.15 10.64 -4.77
N GLY A 41 16.94 10.49 -4.22
CA GLY A 41 16.54 9.38 -3.36
C GLY A 41 15.41 8.57 -3.99
N TYR A 42 14.41 8.24 -3.17
CA TYR A 42 13.27 7.41 -3.51
C TYR A 42 11.97 8.03 -2.99
N VAL A 43 10.89 7.79 -3.73
CA VAL A 43 9.51 8.05 -3.32
C VAL A 43 8.74 6.74 -3.32
N MET A 44 7.87 6.58 -2.33
CA MET A 44 6.98 5.44 -2.17
C MET A 44 5.55 5.93 -2.06
N LEU A 45 4.66 5.34 -2.85
CA LEU A 45 3.23 5.30 -2.56
C LEU A 45 2.91 3.91 -2.06
N PHE A 46 2.24 3.79 -0.93
CA PHE A 46 1.88 2.50 -0.35
C PHE A 46 0.39 2.43 -0.07
N ARG A 47 -0.16 1.22 -0.22
CA ARG A 47 -1.53 0.95 0.20
C ARG A 47 -1.57 0.89 1.73
N ASN A 48 -2.49 1.64 2.31
CA ASN A 48 -2.83 1.61 3.72
C ASN A 48 -4.27 1.12 3.88
N ASP A 49 -4.44 0.06 4.66
CA ASP A 49 -5.75 -0.48 5.02
C ASP A 49 -6.03 -0.13 6.49
N PHE A 50 -7.25 0.30 6.77
CA PHE A 50 -7.68 0.74 8.10
C PHE A 50 -9.17 0.44 8.33
N GLY A 51 -9.71 0.77 9.51
CA GLY A 51 -11.09 0.47 9.90
C GLY A 51 -11.30 -0.92 10.49
N PHE A 52 -10.22 -1.66 10.78
CA PHE A 52 -10.25 -2.95 11.44
C PHE A 52 -8.99 -3.18 12.28
N SER A 53 -9.02 -4.22 13.11
CA SER A 53 -7.93 -4.65 13.97
C SER A 53 -7.69 -6.16 13.85
N LYS A 54 -6.57 -6.65 14.40
CA LYS A 54 -6.34 -8.10 14.54
C LYS A 54 -7.44 -8.79 15.34
N LYS A 55 -7.96 -8.12 16.38
CA LYS A 55 -9.03 -8.67 17.24
C LYS A 55 -10.29 -8.95 16.43
N ASP A 56 -10.64 -8.08 15.48
CA ASP A 56 -11.83 -8.29 14.64
C ASP A 56 -11.71 -9.57 13.82
N TYR A 57 -10.51 -9.87 13.29
CA TYR A 57 -10.24 -11.12 12.60
C TYR A 57 -10.26 -12.33 13.53
N ASP A 58 -9.63 -12.23 14.69
CA ASP A 58 -9.63 -13.31 15.69
C ASP A 58 -11.09 -13.66 16.09
N ASP A 59 -11.90 -12.64 16.43
CA ASP A 59 -13.29 -12.82 16.81
C ASP A 59 -14.14 -13.41 15.67
N TYR A 60 -13.90 -13.00 14.42
CA TYR A 60 -14.61 -13.53 13.26
C TYR A 60 -14.29 -15.02 13.04
N TYR A 61 -13.01 -15.42 13.07
CA TYR A 61 -12.62 -16.81 12.88
C TYR A 61 -13.00 -17.72 14.06
N GLU A 62 -13.17 -17.16 15.25
CA GLU A 62 -13.72 -17.87 16.41
C GLU A 62 -15.25 -17.90 16.45
N GLY A 63 -15.94 -17.26 15.49
CA GLY A 63 -17.40 -17.23 15.42
C GLY A 63 -18.06 -16.36 16.47
N ARG A 64 -17.34 -15.38 17.04
CA ARG A 64 -17.88 -14.42 18.02
C ARG A 64 -18.61 -13.25 17.36
N ILE A 65 -18.29 -12.98 16.09
CA ILE A 65 -18.97 -11.99 15.24
C ILE A 65 -19.26 -12.60 13.87
N ASP A 66 -20.40 -12.22 13.27
CA ASP A 66 -20.87 -12.80 12.01
C ASP A 66 -20.21 -12.18 10.76
N ARG A 67 -19.56 -11.03 10.91
CA ARG A 67 -18.94 -10.29 9.80
C ARG A 67 -17.77 -9.44 10.27
N LEU A 68 -16.78 -9.29 9.40
CA LEU A 68 -15.68 -8.35 9.59
C LEU A 68 -16.16 -6.89 9.43
N PRO A 69 -15.54 -5.93 10.15
CA PRO A 69 -15.68 -4.51 9.86
C PRO A 69 -15.29 -4.21 8.40
N PRO A 70 -15.85 -3.15 7.80
CA PRO A 70 -15.48 -2.75 6.45
C PRO A 70 -14.01 -2.31 6.43
N THR A 71 -13.22 -2.91 5.54
CA THR A 71 -11.88 -2.42 5.24
C THR A 71 -11.95 -1.13 4.43
N LEU A 72 -11.35 -0.08 4.95
CA LEU A 72 -11.14 1.19 4.26
C LEU A 72 -9.72 1.26 3.71
N ASN A 73 -9.52 2.06 2.65
CA ASN A 73 -8.26 2.15 1.94
C ASN A 73 -7.91 3.59 1.56
N ASN A 74 -6.64 3.94 1.76
CA ASN A 74 -6.02 5.13 1.19
C ASN A 74 -4.58 4.83 0.76
N LEU A 75 -3.96 5.76 0.04
CA LEU A 75 -2.54 5.68 -0.30
C LEU A 75 -1.75 6.66 0.56
N GLY A 76 -0.78 6.11 1.30
CA GLY A 76 0.24 6.90 1.99
C GLY A 76 1.40 7.23 1.06
N LEU A 77 2.15 8.29 1.42
CA LEU A 77 3.37 8.71 0.76
C LEU A 77 4.53 8.62 1.75
N ALA A 78 5.69 8.15 1.30
CA ALA A 78 6.93 8.26 2.05
C ALA A 78 8.10 8.57 1.11
N VAL A 79 9.13 9.22 1.63
CA VAL A 79 10.39 9.49 0.91
C VAL A 79 11.57 8.89 1.64
N SER A 80 12.63 8.58 0.92
CA SER A 80 13.84 8.00 1.51
C SER A 80 15.07 8.39 0.71
N SER A 81 16.19 8.62 1.39
CA SER A 81 17.49 8.84 0.75
C SER A 81 18.22 7.54 0.41
N ASP A 82 17.93 6.44 1.11
CA ASP A 82 18.67 5.17 1.04
C ASP A 82 17.81 3.95 0.67
N GLY A 83 16.49 4.12 0.59
CA GLY A 83 15.50 3.07 0.30
C GLY A 83 15.23 2.14 1.48
N LEU A 84 15.79 2.39 2.66
CA LEU A 84 15.67 1.57 3.87
C LEU A 84 14.97 2.31 5.01
N HIS A 85 15.29 3.59 5.19
CA HIS A 85 14.68 4.47 6.19
C HIS A 85 13.74 5.46 5.49
N TRP A 86 12.49 5.47 5.92
CA TRP A 86 11.42 6.18 5.22
C TRP A 86 10.80 7.25 6.10
N ASP A 87 10.78 8.49 5.60
CA ASP A 87 10.06 9.60 6.19
C ASP A 87 8.64 9.60 5.65
N ILE A 88 7.68 9.33 6.52
CA ILE A 88 6.27 9.15 6.18
C ILE A 88 5.57 10.52 6.17
N HIS A 89 4.80 10.78 5.12
CA HIS A 89 3.97 11.98 5.04
C HIS A 89 2.90 11.95 6.16
N PRO A 90 2.61 13.08 6.84
CA PRO A 90 1.74 13.09 8.02
C PRO A 90 0.29 12.68 7.74
N GLU A 91 -0.16 12.70 6.49
CA GLU A 91 -1.51 12.33 6.07
C GLU A 91 -1.46 11.47 4.80
N PRO A 92 -2.46 10.60 4.55
CA PRO A 92 -2.63 9.96 3.26
C PRO A 92 -2.77 10.99 2.14
N VAL A 93 -2.22 10.68 0.96
CA VAL A 93 -2.17 11.63 -0.18
C VAL A 93 -3.21 11.34 -1.25
N PHE A 94 -3.87 10.17 -1.20
CA PHE A 94 -4.89 9.81 -2.16
C PHE A 94 -5.89 8.81 -1.59
N SER A 95 -7.16 9.01 -1.93
CA SER A 95 -8.26 8.06 -1.70
C SER A 95 -9.31 8.27 -2.78
N MET A 96 -10.04 7.22 -3.14
CA MET A 96 -11.10 7.31 -4.14
C MET A 96 -12.27 6.42 -3.74
N SER A 97 -13.45 7.01 -3.63
CA SER A 97 -14.71 6.33 -3.29
C SER A 97 -15.89 7.14 -3.80
N GLY A 98 -17.04 6.49 -4.02
CA GLY A 98 -18.29 7.13 -4.47
C GLY A 98 -18.65 6.78 -5.91
N ASN A 99 -19.89 7.06 -6.31
CA ASN A 99 -20.41 6.77 -7.67
C ASN A 99 -20.16 5.32 -8.12
N GLY A 100 -20.33 4.35 -7.21
CA GLY A 100 -20.08 2.93 -7.47
C GLY A 100 -18.63 2.49 -7.28
N ILE A 101 -17.69 3.39 -7.01
CA ILE A 101 -16.31 3.07 -6.63
C ILE A 101 -16.24 2.82 -5.12
N ILE A 102 -15.63 1.69 -4.75
CA ILE A 102 -15.44 1.26 -3.37
C ILE A 102 -14.09 1.77 -2.86
N ARG A 103 -13.01 1.57 -3.63
CA ARG A 103 -11.64 1.94 -3.24
C ARG A 103 -10.67 1.99 -4.42
N ALA A 104 -9.55 2.68 -4.22
CA ALA A 104 -8.36 2.62 -5.06
C ALA A 104 -7.14 2.13 -4.27
N TYR A 105 -6.31 1.28 -4.87
CA TYR A 105 -5.23 0.59 -4.16
C TYR A 105 -4.12 0.06 -5.09
N ASP A 106 -3.05 -0.47 -4.49
CA ASP A 106 -1.87 -1.04 -5.15
C ASP A 106 -1.22 -0.13 -6.23
N PRO A 107 -0.67 1.03 -5.83
CA PRO A 107 -0.09 1.99 -6.78
C PRO A 107 1.19 1.47 -7.44
N ARG A 108 1.41 1.84 -8.70
CA ARG A 108 2.67 1.73 -9.45
C ARG A 108 3.05 3.13 -9.94
N ILE A 109 4.30 3.51 -9.70
CA ILE A 109 4.83 4.83 -10.08
C ILE A 109 5.74 4.66 -11.29
N THR A 110 5.43 5.36 -12.37
CA THR A 110 6.20 5.40 -13.61
C THR A 110 6.78 6.80 -13.79
N ASP A 111 8.10 6.91 -13.94
CA ASP A 111 8.75 8.16 -14.34
C ASP A 111 8.42 8.44 -15.82
N LEU A 112 7.81 9.60 -16.10
CA LEU A 112 7.44 10.03 -17.45
C LEU A 112 8.49 10.97 -18.06
N GLY A 113 9.56 11.30 -17.33
CA GLY A 113 10.54 12.30 -17.70
C GLY A 113 10.12 13.72 -17.32
N GLY A 114 11.06 14.68 -17.41
CA GLY A 114 10.77 16.09 -17.14
C GLY A 114 10.41 16.44 -15.68
N GLY A 115 10.56 15.48 -14.76
CA GLY A 115 10.12 15.63 -13.36
C GLY A 115 8.65 15.23 -13.14
N GLU A 116 8.00 14.65 -14.14
CA GLU A 116 6.63 14.16 -14.06
C GLU A 116 6.57 12.65 -13.79
N TYR A 117 5.53 12.22 -13.07
CA TYR A 117 5.31 10.82 -12.74
C TYR A 117 3.86 10.44 -12.99
N GLY A 118 3.66 9.30 -13.65
CA GLY A 118 2.36 8.66 -13.79
C GLY A 118 2.14 7.67 -12.66
N VAL A 119 0.91 7.61 -12.13
CA VAL A 119 0.52 6.62 -11.12
C VAL A 119 -0.61 5.77 -11.65
N CYS A 120 -0.35 4.46 -11.81
CA CYS A 120 -1.37 3.47 -12.14
C CYS A 120 -1.78 2.75 -10.85
N PHE A 121 -3.08 2.54 -10.65
CA PHE A 121 -3.62 1.86 -9.47
C PHE A 121 -4.82 0.99 -9.84
N ALA A 122 -5.13 0.01 -8.99
CA ALA A 122 -6.35 -0.77 -9.11
C ALA A 122 -7.53 0.00 -8.51
N VAL A 123 -8.71 -0.22 -9.07
CA VAL A 123 -9.98 0.29 -8.55
C VAL A 123 -10.90 -0.88 -8.31
N GLU A 124 -11.52 -0.92 -7.14
CA GLU A 124 -12.65 -1.81 -6.87
C GLU A 124 -13.95 -1.01 -6.96
N SER A 125 -14.95 -1.59 -7.62
CA SER A 125 -16.24 -0.97 -7.83
C SER A 125 -17.35 -2.02 -7.85
N THR A 126 -18.59 -1.57 -7.65
CA THR A 126 -19.78 -2.43 -7.61
C THR A 126 -20.09 -3.12 -8.95
N ALA A 127 -19.59 -2.58 -10.08
CA ALA A 127 -19.84 -3.08 -11.43
C ALA A 127 -18.59 -3.64 -12.14
N GLY A 128 -17.47 -3.73 -11.41
CA GLY A 128 -16.14 -3.97 -11.98
C GLY A 128 -15.58 -2.75 -12.72
N THR A 129 -14.27 -2.72 -12.97
CA THR A 129 -13.64 -1.64 -13.75
C THR A 129 -13.96 -1.84 -15.24
N ARG A 130 -14.76 -0.94 -15.80
CA ARG A 130 -15.03 -0.87 -17.25
C ARG A 130 -14.32 0.37 -17.79
N GLY A 131 -13.55 0.20 -18.86
CA GLY A 131 -12.88 1.29 -19.58
C GLY A 131 -13.81 1.99 -20.56
#